data_AF-A0A3M0Y705-F1
#
_entry.id   AF-A0A3M0Y705-F1
#
_cell.length_a   1.000
_cell.length_b   1.000
_cell.length_c   1.000
_cell.angle_alpha   90.00
_cell.angle_beta   90.00
_cell.angle_gamma   90.00
#
_symmetry.space_group_name_H-M   'P 1'
#
loop_
_entity.id
_entity.type
_entity.pdbx_description
1 polymer ?
#
loop_
_entity_poly.entity_id
_entity_poly.type
_entity_poly.pdbx_seq_one_letter_code
_entity_poly.pdbx_strand_id
1 'polypeptide(L)'
;MVACAVQAQGIEEASVHADLQKYRLTAYYGGITPARIYIDADGDRSTGAAIHGIGADYWIEQEGLYRFEDEAWVAEAPATDKGGLIYWDIAKDALPLQPQAVVIFTGVTGEVSAPVGWHPPSWVPGVNDHWQVQYTGPIDINVPVSVMDIDLFETSPELIAELHRQGKRVVCYFSAGSFEDWRPDADAFPPEVIGLPLEGWAGEWWLDIRRIDVLAPIMAGRMDLAVSKGCDGVDPDNVDGYVNPTGFELSAADQIRYNHLLATMAHERGLAVDLKNALGLFEDLEPYFDWVLNEECFAYGECQRLKVFSRLGKAVWGISYVERRAEGPAKALQICPQANRHGFAWLIKTLELDAWRIDCMDRSYFFYYLNRFRRH
;
A
#
# COMPACT_ATOMS: atom_id res chain seq x y z
N MET A 1 8.57 -4.07 18.04
CA MET A 1 7.18 -3.98 18.50
C MET A 1 7.16 -3.00 19.67
N VAL A 2 6.68 -1.79 19.43
CA VAL A 2 6.62 -0.71 20.43
C VAL A 2 5.22 -0.76 21.05
N ALA A 3 5.15 -0.75 22.39
CA ALA A 3 3.89 -0.68 23.14
C ALA A 3 3.46 0.80 23.30
N CYS A 4 2.17 1.08 23.10
CA CYS A 4 1.54 2.40 23.24
C CYS A 4 1.09 2.71 24.68
N ALA A 5 0.78 4.00 24.94
CA ALA A 5 -0.37 4.57 25.70
C ALA A 5 -0.58 6.09 25.34
N VAL A 6 -1.81 6.65 25.49
CA VAL A 6 -2.51 7.61 24.56
C VAL A 6 -3.11 8.89 25.17
N GLN A 7 -3.59 9.82 24.29
CA GLN A 7 -4.93 10.56 24.28
C GLN A 7 -5.03 12.11 24.07
N ALA A 8 -4.92 12.77 22.88
CA ALA A 8 -5.50 14.14 22.69
C ALA A 8 -5.57 14.69 21.26
N GLN A 9 -6.51 15.63 21.11
CA GLN A 9 -6.98 16.30 19.90
C GLN A 9 -5.91 17.04 19.11
N GLY A 10 -5.81 16.67 17.84
CA GLY A 10 -5.01 17.38 16.85
C GLY A 10 -4.07 16.46 16.10
N ILE A 11 -3.67 15.30 16.65
CA ILE A 11 -2.98 14.23 15.92
C ILE A 11 -3.95 13.06 15.75
N GLU A 12 -4.26 12.68 14.52
CA GLU A 12 -5.16 11.54 14.25
C GLU A 12 -4.39 10.21 14.23
N GLU A 13 -3.10 10.25 13.85
CA GLU A 13 -2.26 9.06 13.77
C GLU A 13 -0.76 9.41 13.86
N ALA A 14 0.05 8.51 14.44
CA ALA A 14 1.50 8.60 14.38
C ALA A 14 2.18 7.22 14.33
N SER A 15 3.25 7.10 13.54
CA SER A 15 3.96 5.82 13.35
C SER A 15 5.47 6.00 13.17
N VAL A 16 6.24 4.96 13.52
CA VAL A 16 7.70 4.89 13.32
C VAL A 16 7.98 3.82 12.27
N HIS A 17 8.54 4.22 11.14
CA HIS A 17 9.05 3.31 10.11
C HIS A 17 10.57 3.28 10.14
N ALA A 18 11.17 2.14 9.85
CA ALA A 18 12.61 1.99 9.83
C ALA A 18 13.04 1.31 8.54
N ASP A 19 13.88 1.98 7.74
CA ASP A 19 14.58 1.36 6.61
C ASP A 19 16.01 0.95 7.01
N LEU A 20 16.88 0.63 6.06
CA LEU A 20 18.27 0.24 6.37
C LEU A 20 19.13 1.39 6.94
N GLN A 21 18.77 2.66 6.75
CA GLN A 21 19.58 3.84 7.04
C GLN A 21 18.90 4.90 7.92
N LYS A 22 17.57 4.94 7.98
CA LYS A 22 16.77 5.98 8.63
C LYS A 22 15.59 5.41 9.42
N TYR A 23 15.15 6.18 10.41
CA TYR A 23 13.82 6.15 10.98
C TYR A 23 12.99 7.26 10.34
N ARG A 24 11.80 6.93 9.85
CA ARG A 24 10.79 7.90 9.43
C ARG A 24 9.69 7.91 10.46
N LEU A 25 9.62 8.98 11.25
CA LEU A 25 8.45 9.23 12.08
C LEU A 25 7.42 9.97 11.24
N THR A 26 6.17 9.54 11.26
CA THR A 26 5.04 10.26 10.65
C THR A 26 4.04 10.64 11.74
N ALA A 27 3.48 11.84 11.63
CA ALA A 27 2.34 12.26 12.44
C ALA A 27 1.36 13.04 11.56
N TYR A 28 0.09 12.66 11.58
CA TYR A 28 -0.98 13.33 10.84
C TYR A 28 -1.78 14.24 11.77
N TYR A 29 -1.92 15.52 11.41
CA TYR A 29 -2.59 16.51 12.25
C TYR A 29 -3.98 16.89 11.74
N GLY A 30 -5.03 16.59 12.51
CA GLY A 30 -6.44 16.96 12.26
C GLY A 30 -6.88 18.29 12.89
N GLY A 31 -5.99 19.05 13.54
CA GLY A 31 -6.34 20.33 14.20
C GLY A 31 -5.14 21.21 14.60
N ILE A 32 -5.42 22.47 15.00
CA ILE A 32 -4.45 23.58 15.17
C ILE A 32 -3.68 23.56 16.52
N THR A 33 -3.71 22.46 17.28
CA THR A 33 -3.03 22.41 18.59
C THR A 33 -1.61 21.84 18.45
N PRO A 34 -0.56 22.53 18.92
CA PRO A 34 0.79 22.00 18.91
C PRO A 34 0.89 20.80 19.86
N ALA A 35 1.28 19.64 19.33
CA ALA A 35 1.52 18.42 20.08
C ALA A 35 2.99 18.01 19.96
N ARG A 36 3.51 17.39 21.03
CA ARG A 36 4.92 16.99 21.16
C ARG A 36 5.03 15.51 21.39
N ILE A 37 5.93 14.86 20.66
CA ILE A 37 6.20 13.42 20.70
C ILE A 37 7.56 13.24 21.36
N TYR A 38 7.62 12.66 22.55
CA TYR A 38 8.86 12.38 23.25
C TYR A 38 9.31 10.95 23.02
N ILE A 39 10.61 10.74 22.86
CA ILE A 39 11.20 9.42 22.58
C ILE A 39 12.29 9.16 23.61
N ASP A 40 12.13 8.06 24.34
CA ASP A 40 13.16 7.43 25.16
C ASP A 40 13.85 6.40 24.26
N ALA A 41 15.02 6.78 23.74
CA ALA A 41 15.71 6.03 22.70
C ALA A 41 16.54 4.89 23.29
N ASP A 42 17.00 5.01 24.54
CA ASP A 42 17.83 4.01 25.21
C ASP A 42 17.04 3.08 26.16
N GLY A 43 15.80 3.46 26.52
CA GLY A 43 14.91 2.77 27.45
C GLY A 43 15.29 2.94 28.92
N ASP A 44 16.19 3.87 29.24
CA ASP A 44 16.66 4.16 30.59
C ASP A 44 16.00 5.42 31.14
N ARG A 45 15.09 5.22 32.10
CA ARG A 45 14.35 6.33 32.74
C ARG A 45 15.21 7.29 33.55
N SER A 46 16.49 6.99 33.74
CA SER A 46 17.44 7.81 34.49
C SER A 46 18.31 8.72 33.61
N THR A 47 18.32 8.49 32.29
CA THR A 47 18.94 9.34 31.28
C THR A 47 17.89 10.24 30.62
N GLY A 48 18.28 11.26 29.88
CA GLY A 48 17.32 12.14 29.21
C GLY A 48 16.51 13.08 30.13
N ALA A 49 15.49 13.71 29.56
CA ALA A 49 14.57 14.60 30.27
C ALA A 49 13.49 13.79 30.99
N ALA A 50 13.28 14.04 32.28
CA ALA A 50 12.23 13.38 33.04
C ALA A 50 10.83 13.87 32.60
N ILE A 51 10.22 13.14 31.67
CA ILE A 51 8.96 13.50 31.02
C ILE A 51 7.98 12.32 31.17
N HIS A 52 6.86 12.53 31.86
CA HIS A 52 5.79 11.53 31.99
C HIS A 52 6.23 10.11 32.40
N GLY A 53 7.31 9.99 33.18
CA GLY A 53 7.82 8.71 33.68
C GLY A 53 8.82 8.00 32.75
N ILE A 54 9.28 8.65 31.68
CA ILE A 54 10.44 8.23 30.87
C ILE A 54 11.60 9.21 30.99
N GLY A 55 12.76 8.73 30.53
CA GLY A 55 13.96 9.52 30.27
C GLY A 55 13.99 9.94 28.81
N ALA A 56 13.29 11.03 28.46
CA ALA A 56 13.14 11.41 27.06
C ALA A 56 14.46 11.97 26.49
N ASP A 57 15.05 11.25 25.54
CA ASP A 57 16.23 11.66 24.79
C ASP A 57 15.89 12.62 23.65
N TYR A 58 14.70 12.48 23.06
CA TYR A 58 14.24 13.29 21.94
C TYR A 58 12.81 13.78 22.13
N TRP A 59 12.49 14.85 21.43
CA TRP A 59 11.16 15.42 21.25
C TRP A 59 10.97 15.68 19.76
N ILE A 60 9.77 15.47 19.24
CA ILE A 60 9.35 15.92 17.92
C ILE A 60 8.09 16.80 18.00
N GLU A 61 8.07 17.95 17.32
CA GLU A 61 6.88 18.78 17.08
C GLU A 61 6.86 19.33 15.66
N GLN A 62 5.80 20.06 15.28
CA GLN A 62 5.58 20.59 13.93
C GLN A 62 6.79 21.34 13.34
N GLU A 63 7.63 21.95 14.18
CA GLU A 63 8.78 22.76 13.74
C GLU A 63 10.07 21.92 13.59
N GLY A 64 10.18 20.75 14.23
CA GLY A 64 11.38 19.93 14.17
C GLY A 64 11.50 18.81 15.19
N LEU A 65 12.62 18.10 15.06
CA LEU A 65 13.20 17.16 16.03
C LEU A 65 14.14 17.93 16.95
N TYR A 66 14.07 17.62 18.23
CA TYR A 66 14.89 18.19 19.29
C TYR A 66 15.51 17.06 20.11
N ARG A 67 16.79 17.19 20.44
CA ARG A 67 17.53 16.26 21.30
C ARG A 67 17.75 16.87 22.67
N PHE A 68 17.67 16.06 23.71
CA PHE A 68 17.99 16.48 25.07
C PHE A 68 19.49 16.33 25.34
N GLU A 69 20.19 17.45 25.52
CA GLU A 69 21.61 17.51 25.80
C GLU A 69 21.88 18.59 26.85
N ASP A 70 22.75 18.32 27.83
CA ASP A 70 23.16 19.27 28.88
C ASP A 70 21.98 20.01 29.56
N GLU A 71 20.95 19.27 29.95
CA GLU A 71 19.71 19.77 30.57
C GLU A 71 18.88 20.74 29.68
N ALA A 72 19.11 20.75 28.37
CA ALA A 72 18.42 21.59 27.41
C ALA A 72 17.96 20.83 26.15
N TRP A 73 16.96 21.37 25.46
CA TRP A 73 16.50 20.86 24.16
C TRP A 73 17.23 21.59 23.03
N VAL A 74 17.89 20.83 22.15
CA VAL A 74 18.65 21.33 21.02
C VAL A 74 18.00 20.86 19.73
N ALA A 75 17.70 21.79 18.81
CA ALA A 75 17.14 21.44 17.50
C ALA A 75 18.13 20.60 16.68
N GLU A 76 17.67 19.45 16.19
CA GLU A 76 18.50 18.47 15.50
C GLU A 76 18.14 18.34 14.01
N ALA A 77 16.84 18.37 13.68
CA ALA A 77 16.39 18.34 12.29
C ALA A 77 15.07 19.10 12.12
N PRO A 78 14.88 19.82 11.00
CA PRO A 78 13.59 20.45 10.70
C PRO A 78 12.54 19.38 10.35
N ALA A 79 11.28 19.68 10.62
CA ALA A 79 10.17 18.88 10.13
C ALA A 79 9.98 19.08 8.62
N THR A 80 9.52 18.05 7.91
CA THR A 80 9.03 18.21 6.54
C THR A 80 7.51 18.09 6.53
N ASP A 81 6.83 19.17 6.16
CA ASP A 81 5.38 19.17 5.95
C ASP A 81 5.07 18.88 4.47
N LYS A 82 4.31 17.82 4.23
CA LYS A 82 3.67 17.55 2.95
C LYS A 82 2.15 17.51 3.14
N GLY A 83 1.53 18.68 3.21
CA GLY A 83 0.07 18.83 3.16
C GLY A 83 -0.66 18.21 4.36
N GLY A 84 -0.14 18.42 5.57
CA GLY A 84 -0.74 17.94 6.82
C GLY A 84 -0.20 16.60 7.32
N LEU A 85 0.59 15.90 6.49
CA LEU A 85 1.45 14.81 6.94
C LEU A 85 2.83 15.40 7.27
N ILE A 86 3.16 15.43 8.56
CA ILE A 86 4.47 15.85 9.02
C ILE A 86 5.33 14.61 9.21
N TYR A 87 6.52 14.61 8.61
CA TYR A 87 7.47 13.53 8.79
C TYR A 87 8.87 14.05 9.07
N TRP A 88 9.62 13.19 9.77
CA TRP A 88 11.00 13.43 10.17
C TRP A 88 11.83 12.25 9.69
N ASP A 89 12.72 12.51 8.73
CA ASP A 89 13.73 11.55 8.29
C ASP A 89 14.94 11.66 9.21
N ILE A 90 15.08 10.72 10.14
CA ILE A 90 16.12 10.73 11.15
C ILE A 90 17.10 9.61 10.82
N ALA A 91 18.37 9.95 10.64
CA ALA A 91 19.39 8.93 10.38
C ALA A 91 19.52 7.99 11.60
N LYS A 92 19.71 6.69 11.37
CA LYS A 92 19.73 5.69 12.47
C LYS A 92 20.86 5.90 13.48
N ASP A 93 21.95 6.54 13.06
CA ASP A 93 23.05 6.98 13.90
C ASP A 93 22.72 8.22 14.74
N ALA A 94 21.81 9.07 14.26
CA ALA A 94 21.31 10.24 14.98
C ALA A 94 20.25 9.87 16.04
N LEU A 95 19.49 8.78 15.83
CA LEU A 95 18.48 8.27 16.76
C LEU A 95 18.69 6.78 17.04
N PRO A 96 19.63 6.39 17.92
CA PRO A 96 19.97 4.99 18.16
C PRO A 96 18.92 4.30 19.03
N LEU A 97 17.76 3.97 18.45
CA LEU A 97 16.69 3.26 19.16
C LEU A 97 17.19 1.87 19.60
N GLN A 98 17.22 1.65 20.90
CA GLN A 98 17.45 0.34 21.49
C GLN A 98 16.20 -0.54 21.33
N PRO A 99 16.32 -1.88 21.40
CA PRO A 99 15.17 -2.79 21.31
C PRO A 99 14.04 -2.49 22.30
N GLN A 100 14.37 -1.85 23.42
CA GLN A 100 13.46 -1.44 24.49
C GLN A 100 12.99 0.02 24.42
N ALA A 101 13.29 0.75 23.35
CA ALA A 101 12.92 2.16 23.20
C ALA A 101 11.40 2.39 23.38
N VAL A 102 11.05 3.49 24.04
CA VAL A 102 9.66 3.85 24.37
C VAL A 102 9.34 5.21 23.74
N VAL A 103 8.30 5.27 22.91
CA VAL A 103 7.81 6.51 22.32
C VAL A 103 6.56 6.96 23.08
N ILE A 104 6.60 8.16 23.67
CA ILE A 104 5.50 8.76 24.43
C ILE A 104 5.03 10.06 23.77
N PHE A 105 3.77 10.07 23.37
CA PHE A 105 3.09 11.26 22.88
C PHE A 105 2.58 12.08 24.06
N THR A 106 2.87 13.38 24.11
CA THR A 106 2.40 14.25 25.22
C THR A 106 1.22 15.11 24.81
N GLY A 107 0.29 15.24 25.76
CA GLY A 107 -0.96 15.98 25.60
C GLY A 107 -2.17 15.31 26.26
N VAL A 108 -2.01 14.23 27.03
CA VAL A 108 -3.02 13.18 27.07
C VAL A 108 -3.24 12.45 28.40
N THR A 109 -4.49 12.10 28.72
CA THR A 109 -4.89 11.49 30.01
C THR A 109 -5.63 10.15 29.86
N GLY A 110 -4.96 9.06 29.47
CA GLY A 110 -5.53 7.72 29.56
C GLY A 110 -4.60 6.58 29.12
N GLU A 111 -4.68 5.43 29.79
CA GLU A 111 -3.96 4.20 29.39
C GLU A 111 -4.46 3.71 28.03
N VAL A 112 -3.55 3.40 27.11
CA VAL A 112 -3.85 2.60 25.91
C VAL A 112 -2.76 1.57 25.75
N SER A 113 -3.14 0.34 25.44
CA SER A 113 -2.27 -0.74 25.00
C SER A 113 -1.74 -0.48 23.58
N ALA A 114 -0.79 -1.27 23.06
CA ALA A 114 -0.42 -1.31 21.62
C ALA A 114 -1.64 -1.09 20.69
N PRO A 115 -1.50 -0.43 19.51
CA PRO A 115 -2.64 -0.11 18.65
C PRO A 115 -3.55 -1.32 18.54
N VAL A 116 -4.76 -1.20 19.08
CA VAL A 116 -5.79 -2.21 18.96
C VAL A 116 -6.13 -2.23 17.48
N GLY A 117 -5.59 -3.18 16.73
CA GLY A 117 -5.93 -3.35 15.31
C GLY A 117 -4.77 -3.59 14.35
N TRP A 118 -3.50 -3.25 14.66
CA TRP A 118 -2.42 -3.65 13.74
C TRP A 118 -2.14 -5.14 13.90
N HIS A 119 -2.81 -5.94 13.07
CA HIS A 119 -2.53 -7.34 12.91
C HIS A 119 -1.65 -7.49 11.67
N PRO A 120 -0.40 -7.98 11.80
CA PRO A 120 0.35 -8.34 10.62
C PRO A 120 -0.52 -9.31 9.81
N PRO A 121 -0.69 -9.09 8.49
CA PRO A 121 -1.57 -9.91 7.70
C PRO A 121 -1.12 -11.37 7.79
N SER A 122 -2.09 -12.28 7.79
CA SER A 122 -1.82 -13.71 7.98
C SER A 122 -0.97 -14.32 6.86
N TRP A 123 -0.85 -13.59 5.75
CA TRP A 123 -0.06 -13.92 4.57
C TRP A 123 0.41 -12.61 3.91
N VAL A 124 1.59 -12.65 3.27
CA VAL A 124 2.04 -11.64 2.30
C VAL A 124 2.66 -12.38 1.11
N PRO A 125 2.58 -11.85 -0.12
CA PRO A 125 3.16 -12.50 -1.27
C PRO A 125 4.68 -12.49 -1.24
N GLY A 126 5.28 -13.61 -1.63
CA GLY A 126 6.72 -13.75 -1.79
C GLY A 126 7.20 -13.21 -3.15
N VAL A 127 8.45 -12.76 -3.20
CA VAL A 127 9.09 -12.25 -4.44
C VAL A 127 9.19 -13.27 -5.59
N ASN A 128 8.96 -14.55 -5.31
CA ASN A 128 8.98 -15.63 -6.30
C ASN A 128 7.58 -16.25 -6.52
N ASP A 129 6.52 -15.67 -5.95
CA ASP A 129 5.17 -16.17 -6.14
C ASP A 129 4.73 -15.96 -7.59
N HIS A 130 4.31 -17.04 -8.23
CA HIS A 130 3.61 -16.97 -9.50
C HIS A 130 2.17 -16.56 -9.23
N TRP A 131 1.71 -15.52 -9.91
CA TRP A 131 0.38 -14.97 -9.72
C TRP A 131 -0.39 -14.92 -11.04
N GLN A 132 -1.71 -14.80 -10.97
CA GLN A 132 -2.59 -14.58 -12.11
C GLN A 132 -3.66 -13.57 -11.71
N VAL A 133 -3.89 -12.58 -12.58
CA VAL A 133 -5.05 -11.70 -12.52
C VAL A 133 -6.10 -12.15 -13.56
N GLN A 134 -7.36 -12.24 -13.13
CA GLN A 134 -8.48 -12.52 -14.01
C GLN A 134 -9.80 -11.94 -13.49
N TYR A 135 -10.34 -10.93 -14.17
CA TYR A 135 -11.60 -10.27 -13.79
C TYR A 135 -12.77 -10.62 -14.69
N THR A 136 -12.51 -11.25 -15.85
CA THR A 136 -13.56 -11.57 -16.82
C THR A 136 -13.55 -13.04 -17.25
N GLY A 137 -14.72 -13.50 -17.68
CA GLY A 137 -14.97 -14.88 -18.10
C GLY A 137 -14.87 -15.90 -16.94
N PRO A 138 -15.06 -17.19 -17.23
CA PRO A 138 -14.90 -18.24 -16.22
C PRO A 138 -13.46 -18.28 -15.70
N ILE A 139 -13.28 -18.14 -14.38
CA ILE A 139 -11.96 -18.19 -13.72
C ILE A 139 -11.28 -19.53 -13.99
N ASP A 140 -10.08 -19.50 -14.59
CA ASP A 140 -9.30 -20.72 -14.80
C ASP A 140 -8.52 -21.08 -13.53
N ILE A 141 -9.12 -21.96 -12.72
CA ILE A 141 -8.52 -22.42 -11.46
C ILE A 141 -7.32 -23.35 -11.67
N ASN A 142 -7.10 -23.89 -12.88
CA ASN A 142 -6.05 -24.89 -13.12
C ASN A 142 -4.69 -24.27 -13.48
N VAL A 143 -4.60 -22.94 -13.55
CA VAL A 143 -3.35 -22.23 -13.82
C VAL A 143 -2.33 -22.55 -12.70
N PRO A 144 -1.07 -22.90 -13.02
CA PRO A 144 -0.06 -23.27 -12.02
C PRO A 144 0.55 -22.04 -11.32
N VAL A 145 -0.28 -21.34 -10.55
CA VAL A 145 0.07 -20.16 -9.74
C VAL A 145 -0.19 -20.41 -8.26
N SER A 146 0.55 -19.70 -7.39
CA SER A 146 0.31 -19.66 -5.95
C SER A 146 -0.72 -18.60 -5.55
N VAL A 147 -0.93 -17.56 -6.37
CA VAL A 147 -1.87 -16.48 -6.06
C VAL A 147 -2.82 -16.20 -7.23
N MET A 148 -4.11 -16.02 -6.93
CA MET A 148 -5.14 -15.55 -7.86
C MET A 148 -5.63 -14.17 -7.40
N ASP A 149 -5.59 -13.20 -8.29
CA ASP A 149 -6.18 -11.87 -8.14
C ASP A 149 -7.46 -11.81 -8.98
N ILE A 150 -8.59 -11.63 -8.31
CA ILE A 150 -9.94 -11.83 -8.86
C ILE A 150 -10.89 -10.77 -8.33
N ASP A 151 -11.94 -10.46 -9.10
CA ASP A 151 -12.91 -9.43 -8.74
C ASP A 151 -13.67 -9.80 -7.44
N LEU A 152 -13.68 -8.87 -6.48
CA LEU A 152 -14.33 -9.03 -5.17
C LEU A 152 -15.82 -9.33 -5.30
N PHE A 153 -16.53 -8.67 -6.18
CA PHE A 153 -17.99 -8.74 -6.25
C PHE A 153 -18.46 -9.92 -7.10
N GLU A 154 -17.83 -10.14 -8.25
CA GLU A 154 -18.22 -11.15 -9.24
C GLU A 154 -17.79 -12.58 -8.85
N THR A 155 -16.84 -12.73 -7.91
CA THR A 155 -16.37 -14.05 -7.47
C THR A 155 -17.17 -14.56 -6.26
N SER A 156 -17.68 -15.79 -6.34
CA SER A 156 -18.40 -16.42 -5.23
C SER A 156 -17.44 -16.96 -4.14
N PRO A 157 -17.87 -17.00 -2.87
CA PRO A 157 -17.08 -17.59 -1.79
C PRO A 157 -16.77 -19.09 -2.00
N GLU A 158 -17.63 -19.83 -2.70
CA GLU A 158 -17.38 -21.24 -3.03
C GLU A 158 -16.19 -21.41 -3.97
N LEU A 159 -16.03 -20.49 -4.93
CA LEU A 159 -14.90 -20.50 -5.85
C LEU A 159 -13.59 -20.16 -5.10
N ILE A 160 -13.61 -19.17 -4.20
CA ILE A 160 -12.47 -18.85 -3.33
C ILE A 160 -12.09 -20.06 -2.48
N ALA A 161 -13.07 -20.73 -1.88
CA ALA A 161 -12.84 -21.94 -1.09
C ALA A 161 -12.25 -23.10 -1.94
N GLU A 162 -12.61 -23.22 -3.22
CA GLU A 162 -11.97 -24.19 -4.14
C GLU A 162 -10.51 -23.81 -4.42
N LEU A 163 -10.21 -22.53 -4.69
CA LEU A 163 -8.84 -22.05 -4.88
C LEU A 163 -7.97 -22.34 -3.64
N HIS A 164 -8.50 -22.09 -2.44
CA HIS A 164 -7.83 -22.42 -1.19
C HIS A 164 -7.60 -23.92 -1.01
N ARG A 165 -8.56 -24.78 -1.40
CA ARG A 165 -8.37 -26.25 -1.38
C ARG A 165 -7.26 -26.71 -2.31
N GLN A 166 -6.94 -25.93 -3.33
CA GLN A 166 -5.79 -26.15 -4.22
C GLN A 166 -4.49 -25.53 -3.71
N GLY A 167 -4.49 -24.96 -2.50
CA GLY A 167 -3.33 -24.34 -1.87
C GLY A 167 -2.98 -22.95 -2.42
N LYS A 168 -3.92 -22.31 -3.12
CA LYS A 168 -3.73 -20.96 -3.66
C LYS A 168 -4.14 -19.92 -2.62
N ARG A 169 -3.55 -18.74 -2.71
CA ARG A 169 -4.00 -17.52 -2.04
C ARG A 169 -4.87 -16.69 -2.98
N VAL A 170 -5.79 -15.93 -2.41
CA VAL A 170 -6.75 -15.12 -3.16
C VAL A 170 -6.62 -13.66 -2.76
N VAL A 171 -6.31 -12.81 -3.73
CA VAL A 171 -6.40 -11.35 -3.64
C VAL A 171 -7.73 -10.93 -4.28
N CYS A 172 -8.46 -10.06 -3.61
CA CYS A 172 -9.76 -9.58 -4.09
C CYS A 172 -9.66 -8.11 -4.53
N TYR A 173 -9.83 -7.91 -5.83
CA TYR A 173 -9.86 -6.61 -6.49
C TYR A 173 -11.13 -5.83 -6.19
N PHE A 174 -10.99 -4.54 -5.94
CA PHE A 174 -12.10 -3.58 -6.03
C PHE A 174 -11.54 -2.18 -6.31
N SER A 175 -12.30 -1.32 -6.98
CA SER A 175 -11.88 0.08 -7.08
C SER A 175 -12.08 0.82 -5.77
N ALA A 176 -11.04 1.51 -5.30
CA ALA A 176 -11.11 2.36 -4.10
C ALA A 176 -11.11 3.86 -4.44
N GLY A 177 -10.58 4.24 -5.61
CA GLY A 177 -10.54 5.64 -6.05
C GLY A 177 -11.55 6.00 -7.15
N SER A 178 -12.37 5.06 -7.59
CA SER A 178 -13.45 5.30 -8.56
C SER A 178 -14.79 4.70 -8.10
N PHE A 179 -15.86 5.30 -8.58
CA PHE A 179 -17.24 4.83 -8.52
C PHE A 179 -17.57 4.05 -9.79
N GLU A 180 -18.18 2.88 -9.63
CA GLU A 180 -18.58 1.98 -10.71
C GLU A 180 -20.10 1.77 -10.62
N ASP A 181 -20.87 2.25 -11.60
CA ASP A 181 -22.35 2.31 -11.50
C ASP A 181 -23.06 0.94 -11.49
N TRP A 182 -22.33 -0.11 -11.86
CA TRP A 182 -22.82 -1.49 -11.88
C TRP A 182 -22.61 -2.23 -10.56
N ARG A 183 -21.86 -1.67 -9.60
CA ARG A 183 -21.58 -2.35 -8.33
C ARG A 183 -22.84 -2.38 -7.44
N PRO A 184 -23.05 -3.46 -6.68
CA PRO A 184 -24.24 -3.59 -5.84
C PRO A 184 -24.30 -2.58 -4.69
N ASP A 185 -23.17 -1.94 -4.36
CA ASP A 185 -23.06 -0.87 -3.36
C ASP A 185 -23.03 0.54 -3.98
N ALA A 186 -23.33 0.69 -5.28
CA ALA A 186 -23.31 1.98 -5.97
C ALA A 186 -24.21 3.04 -5.30
N ASP A 187 -25.38 2.64 -4.79
CA ASP A 187 -26.30 3.55 -4.08
C ASP A 187 -25.75 4.10 -2.75
N ALA A 188 -24.64 3.55 -2.24
CA ALA A 188 -23.97 4.05 -1.05
C ALA A 188 -23.16 5.34 -1.32
N PHE A 189 -22.87 5.67 -2.58
CA PHE A 189 -22.07 6.83 -2.96
C PHE A 189 -22.94 8.06 -3.21
N PRO A 190 -22.81 9.12 -2.39
CA PRO A 190 -23.51 10.37 -2.63
C PRO A 190 -23.01 11.05 -3.92
N PRO A 191 -23.87 11.70 -4.71
CA PRO A 191 -23.45 12.35 -5.96
C PRO A 191 -22.32 13.38 -5.78
N GLU A 192 -22.20 14.02 -4.62
CA GLU A 192 -21.16 15.01 -4.33
C GLU A 192 -19.74 14.45 -4.23
N VAL A 193 -19.57 13.12 -4.07
CA VAL A 193 -18.24 12.49 -4.07
C VAL A 193 -17.87 11.92 -5.44
N ILE A 194 -18.76 11.99 -6.43
CA ILE A 194 -18.57 11.43 -7.77
C ILE A 194 -18.12 12.55 -8.72
N GLY A 195 -16.96 12.36 -9.34
CA GLY A 195 -16.25 13.34 -10.16
C GLY A 195 -16.42 13.14 -11.66
N LEU A 196 -15.35 13.39 -12.39
CA LEU A 196 -15.30 13.20 -13.84
C LEU A 196 -15.25 11.72 -14.21
N PRO A 197 -15.82 11.35 -15.38
CA PRO A 197 -15.69 9.99 -15.91
C PRO A 197 -14.22 9.57 -16.03
N LEU A 198 -13.94 8.32 -15.72
CA LEU A 198 -12.62 7.73 -15.87
C LEU A 198 -12.39 7.39 -17.35
N GLU A 199 -11.33 7.93 -17.94
CA GLU A 199 -11.12 7.82 -19.39
C GLU A 199 -10.88 6.36 -19.80
N GLY A 200 -11.65 5.88 -20.78
CA GLY A 200 -11.56 4.51 -21.29
C GLY A 200 -12.46 3.49 -20.59
N TRP A 201 -13.11 3.86 -19.49
CA TRP A 201 -13.93 2.96 -18.67
C TRP A 201 -15.35 3.51 -18.52
N ALA A 202 -16.26 3.02 -19.35
CA ALA A 202 -17.65 3.49 -19.36
C ALA A 202 -18.40 2.99 -18.11
N GLY A 203 -19.12 3.88 -17.44
CA GLY A 203 -19.78 3.56 -16.16
C GLY A 203 -18.87 3.73 -14.95
N GLU A 204 -17.69 4.34 -15.13
CA GLU A 204 -16.71 4.57 -14.06
C GLU A 204 -16.34 6.04 -13.92
N TRP A 205 -16.24 6.54 -12.69
CA TRP A 205 -15.98 7.95 -12.37
C TRP A 205 -15.03 8.08 -11.20
N TRP A 206 -14.17 9.10 -11.21
CA TRP A 206 -13.27 9.36 -10.08
C TRP A 206 -14.03 9.75 -8.80
N LEU A 207 -13.47 9.39 -7.63
CA LEU A 207 -14.02 9.76 -6.33
C LEU A 207 -13.28 10.96 -5.70
N ASP A 208 -13.99 11.79 -4.93
CA ASP A 208 -13.36 12.78 -4.05
C ASP A 208 -12.80 12.11 -2.79
N ILE A 209 -11.56 11.63 -2.87
CA ILE A 209 -10.87 10.93 -1.78
C ILE A 209 -10.65 11.80 -0.52
N ARG A 210 -10.93 13.10 -0.58
CA ARG A 210 -10.89 13.98 0.60
C ARG A 210 -12.07 13.73 1.52
N ARG A 211 -13.17 13.18 1.01
CA ARG A 211 -14.40 12.84 1.75
C ARG A 211 -14.28 11.50 2.45
N ILE A 212 -13.26 11.37 3.31
CA ILE A 212 -12.99 10.17 4.10
C ILE A 212 -14.20 9.78 4.95
N ASP A 213 -14.93 10.75 5.49
CA ASP A 213 -16.17 10.56 6.26
C ASP A 213 -17.23 9.75 5.50
N VAL A 214 -17.24 9.85 4.17
CA VAL A 214 -18.16 9.14 3.28
C VAL A 214 -17.52 7.84 2.77
N LEU A 215 -16.27 7.90 2.31
CA LEU A 215 -15.65 6.78 1.59
C LEU A 215 -15.16 5.67 2.53
N ALA A 216 -14.64 6.01 3.71
CA ALA A 216 -14.11 5.03 4.66
C ALA A 216 -15.13 3.93 5.02
N PRO A 217 -16.39 4.22 5.41
CA PRO A 217 -17.35 3.16 5.72
C PRO A 217 -17.71 2.30 4.50
N ILE A 218 -17.66 2.85 3.27
CA ILE A 218 -17.92 2.08 2.05
C ILE A 218 -16.77 1.11 1.78
N MET A 219 -15.52 1.60 1.82
CA MET A 219 -14.33 0.77 1.61
C MET A 219 -14.16 -0.27 2.72
N ALA A 220 -14.46 0.09 3.97
CA ALA A 220 -14.54 -0.84 5.08
C ALA A 220 -15.56 -1.96 4.80
N GLY A 221 -16.74 -1.64 4.25
CA GLY A 221 -17.74 -2.62 3.84
C GLY A 221 -17.25 -3.55 2.72
N ARG A 222 -16.49 -3.03 1.75
CA ARG A 222 -15.85 -3.85 0.70
C ARG A 222 -14.81 -4.79 1.29
N MET A 223 -13.98 -4.32 2.22
CA MET A 223 -12.99 -5.17 2.89
C MET A 223 -13.65 -6.18 3.85
N ASP A 224 -14.74 -5.84 4.53
CA ASP A 224 -15.55 -6.78 5.32
C ASP A 224 -16.12 -7.89 4.44
N LEU A 225 -16.59 -7.53 3.24
CA LEU A 225 -17.02 -8.51 2.24
C LEU A 225 -15.86 -9.41 1.82
N ALA A 226 -14.66 -8.86 1.59
CA ALA A 226 -13.47 -9.63 1.25
C ALA A 226 -13.13 -10.66 2.34
N VAL A 227 -13.12 -10.25 3.61
CA VAL A 227 -12.95 -11.18 4.76
C VAL A 227 -14.04 -12.26 4.75
N SER A 228 -15.31 -11.88 4.59
CA SER A 228 -16.43 -12.82 4.64
C SER A 228 -16.38 -13.87 3.53
N LYS A 229 -15.82 -13.50 2.36
CA LYS A 229 -15.64 -14.42 1.22
C LYS A 229 -14.36 -15.27 1.33
N GLY A 230 -13.46 -14.91 2.26
CA GLY A 230 -12.21 -15.63 2.50
C GLY A 230 -11.03 -15.12 1.67
N CYS A 231 -11.01 -13.86 1.25
CA CYS A 231 -9.83 -13.29 0.60
C CYS A 231 -8.64 -13.26 1.58
N ASP A 232 -7.43 -13.52 1.09
CA ASP A 232 -6.18 -13.41 1.84
C ASP A 232 -5.58 -11.99 1.77
N GLY A 233 -5.94 -11.24 0.73
CA GLY A 233 -5.57 -9.84 0.55
C GLY A 233 -6.52 -9.11 -0.40
N VAL A 234 -6.24 -7.83 -0.63
CA VAL A 234 -7.04 -6.95 -1.51
C VAL A 234 -6.14 -6.15 -2.46
N ASP A 235 -6.69 -5.86 -3.66
CA ASP A 235 -6.12 -4.93 -4.67
C ASP A 235 -7.05 -3.72 -4.83
N PRO A 236 -6.86 -2.63 -4.05
CA PRO A 236 -7.65 -1.41 -4.15
C PRO A 236 -7.17 -0.55 -5.33
N ASP A 237 -7.98 -0.47 -6.38
CA ASP A 237 -7.61 0.22 -7.64
C ASP A 237 -7.89 1.73 -7.63
N ASN A 238 -7.35 2.42 -8.64
CA ASN A 238 -7.55 3.85 -8.90
C ASN A 238 -7.06 4.76 -7.75
N VAL A 239 -6.06 4.31 -7.01
CA VAL A 239 -5.48 5.00 -5.85
C VAL A 239 -4.38 6.02 -6.22
N ASP A 240 -4.51 6.63 -7.40
CA ASP A 240 -3.60 7.64 -7.96
C ASP A 240 -4.33 8.83 -8.62
N GLY A 241 -5.56 9.11 -8.19
CA GLY A 241 -6.39 10.22 -8.68
C GLY A 241 -5.70 11.60 -8.66
N TYR A 242 -4.76 11.86 -7.76
CA TYR A 242 -4.05 13.15 -7.68
C TYR A 242 -3.23 13.55 -8.93
N VAL A 243 -2.93 12.59 -9.82
CA VAL A 243 -2.28 12.85 -11.12
C VAL A 243 -3.24 12.72 -12.31
N ASN A 244 -4.54 12.56 -12.04
CA ASN A 244 -5.57 12.34 -13.05
C ASN A 244 -6.61 13.46 -13.07
N PRO A 245 -7.34 13.66 -14.19
CA PRO A 245 -8.41 14.65 -14.28
C PRO A 245 -9.67 14.15 -13.56
N THR A 246 -9.69 14.21 -12.23
CA THR A 246 -10.78 13.67 -11.40
C THR A 246 -12.01 14.57 -11.33
N GLY A 247 -11.88 15.83 -11.69
CA GLY A 247 -12.90 16.86 -11.40
C GLY A 247 -12.77 17.47 -10.00
N PHE A 248 -11.82 16.97 -9.20
CA PHE A 248 -11.47 17.50 -7.89
C PHE A 248 -10.00 17.94 -7.86
N GLU A 249 -9.71 18.97 -7.08
CA GLU A 249 -8.32 19.37 -6.81
C GLU A 249 -7.73 18.46 -5.72
N LEU A 250 -7.29 17.28 -6.13
CA LEU A 250 -6.66 16.30 -5.25
C LEU A 250 -5.14 16.54 -5.19
N SER A 251 -4.60 16.67 -3.98
CA SER A 251 -3.15 16.77 -3.77
C SER A 251 -2.52 15.39 -3.55
N ALA A 252 -1.19 15.32 -3.69
CA ALA A 252 -0.43 14.13 -3.29
C ALA A 252 -0.64 13.78 -1.80
N ALA A 253 -0.82 14.79 -0.93
CA ALA A 253 -1.09 14.57 0.49
C ALA A 253 -2.47 13.95 0.74
N ASP A 254 -3.47 14.34 -0.05
CA ASP A 254 -4.80 13.72 0.00
C ASP A 254 -4.74 12.25 -0.39
N GLN A 255 -3.99 11.94 -1.44
CA GLN A 255 -3.80 10.55 -1.88
C GLN A 255 -3.03 9.73 -0.85
N ILE A 256 -1.95 10.25 -0.27
CA ILE A 256 -1.19 9.55 0.78
C ILE A 256 -2.10 9.24 1.96
N ARG A 257 -2.90 10.23 2.42
CA ARG A 257 -3.83 10.05 3.53
C ARG A 257 -4.86 8.95 3.24
N TYR A 258 -5.48 8.99 2.06
CA TYR A 258 -6.48 8.02 1.69
C TYR A 258 -5.90 6.61 1.53
N ASN A 259 -4.77 6.47 0.84
CA ASN A 259 -4.10 5.19 0.62
C ASN A 259 -3.60 4.58 1.94
N HIS A 260 -3.09 5.41 2.85
CA HIS A 260 -2.71 4.96 4.18
C HIS A 260 -3.89 4.41 4.97
N LEU A 261 -5.04 5.10 4.92
CA LEU A 261 -6.27 4.64 5.55
C LEU A 261 -6.72 3.29 4.97
N LEU A 262 -6.66 3.12 3.65
CA LEU A 262 -6.98 1.84 3.00
C LEU A 262 -6.09 0.70 3.51
N ALA A 263 -4.78 0.92 3.56
CA ALA A 263 -3.84 -0.07 4.06
C ALA A 263 -4.12 -0.45 5.52
N THR A 264 -4.35 0.56 6.35
CA THR A 264 -4.71 0.39 7.77
C THR A 264 -5.98 -0.45 7.94
N MET A 265 -7.05 -0.10 7.22
CA MET A 265 -8.31 -0.85 7.29
C MET A 265 -8.17 -2.29 6.80
N ALA A 266 -7.30 -2.56 5.82
CA ALA A 266 -7.01 -3.92 5.38
C ALA A 266 -6.27 -4.73 6.46
N HIS A 267 -5.23 -4.15 7.07
CA HIS A 267 -4.46 -4.81 8.15
C HIS A 267 -5.28 -5.03 9.42
N GLU A 268 -6.20 -4.11 9.78
CA GLU A 268 -7.17 -4.32 10.86
C GLU A 268 -8.04 -5.57 10.68
N ARG A 269 -8.22 -5.98 9.41
CA ARG A 269 -8.97 -7.16 8.99
C ARG A 269 -8.08 -8.39 8.75
N GLY A 270 -6.78 -8.27 8.97
CA GLY A 270 -5.79 -9.31 8.70
C GLY A 270 -5.58 -9.61 7.21
N LEU A 271 -6.03 -8.73 6.32
CA LEU A 271 -5.86 -8.81 4.87
C LEU A 271 -4.52 -8.20 4.47
N ALA A 272 -3.80 -8.85 3.57
CA ALA A 272 -2.69 -8.23 2.88
C ALA A 272 -3.21 -7.17 1.89
N VAL A 273 -2.41 -6.16 1.55
CA VAL A 273 -2.82 -5.08 0.62
C VAL A 273 -1.67 -4.59 -0.25
N ASP A 274 -1.95 -4.30 -1.53
CA ASP A 274 -1.00 -3.59 -2.39
C ASP A 274 -1.27 -2.12 -2.57
N LEU A 275 -0.20 -1.46 -2.99
CA LEU A 275 -0.28 -0.17 -3.64
C LEU A 275 -0.35 -0.39 -5.15
N LYS A 276 -1.53 -0.21 -5.71
CA LYS A 276 -1.75 -0.23 -7.15
C LYS A 276 -1.31 1.09 -7.78
N ASN A 277 -0.43 1.02 -8.77
CA ASN A 277 0.10 2.18 -9.49
C ASN A 277 0.64 3.25 -8.53
N ALA A 278 0.16 4.51 -8.57
CA ALA A 278 0.54 5.56 -7.60
C ALA A 278 2.06 5.80 -7.42
N LEU A 279 2.86 5.60 -8.47
CA LEU A 279 4.33 5.51 -8.37
C LEU A 279 4.93 6.73 -7.66
N GLY A 280 4.31 7.90 -7.85
CA GLY A 280 4.73 9.19 -7.26
C GLY A 280 4.88 9.16 -5.74
N LEU A 281 4.16 8.26 -5.09
CA LEU A 281 3.95 8.22 -3.64
C LEU A 281 4.66 7.05 -2.96
N PHE A 282 5.41 6.23 -3.72
CA PHE A 282 6.03 5.01 -3.19
C PHE A 282 6.92 5.23 -1.97
N GLU A 283 7.74 6.28 -1.93
CA GLU A 283 8.58 6.50 -0.75
C GLU A 283 7.77 6.87 0.49
N ASP A 284 6.62 7.52 0.32
CA ASP A 284 5.75 7.93 1.43
C ASP A 284 4.83 6.78 1.88
N LEU A 285 4.49 5.85 0.97
CA LEU A 285 3.49 4.81 1.21
C LEU A 285 4.04 3.39 1.37
N GLU A 286 5.19 3.05 0.81
CA GLU A 286 5.74 1.67 0.83
C GLU A 286 5.68 1.00 2.21
N PRO A 287 5.98 1.67 3.33
CA PRO A 287 6.00 1.00 4.63
C PRO A 287 4.64 0.39 5.04
N TYR A 288 3.54 0.88 4.49
CA TYR A 288 2.17 0.46 4.84
C TYR A 288 1.60 -0.63 3.92
N PHE A 289 2.25 -0.91 2.79
CA PHE A 289 1.76 -1.88 1.81
C PHE A 289 2.63 -3.13 1.76
N ASP A 290 2.02 -4.28 1.49
CA ASP A 290 2.68 -5.58 1.53
C ASP A 290 3.36 -5.93 0.19
N TRP A 291 2.78 -5.46 -0.92
CA TRP A 291 3.39 -5.50 -2.25
C TRP A 291 2.97 -4.28 -3.09
N VAL A 292 3.45 -4.24 -4.32
CA VAL A 292 3.04 -3.25 -5.32
C VAL A 292 2.58 -3.98 -6.58
N LEU A 293 1.49 -3.51 -7.16
CA LEU A 293 1.01 -3.93 -8.48
C LEU A 293 1.11 -2.72 -9.41
N ASN A 294 1.82 -2.86 -10.52
CA ASN A 294 1.88 -1.81 -11.52
C ASN A 294 1.51 -2.29 -12.92
N GLU A 295 0.81 -1.43 -13.63
CA GLU A 295 0.55 -1.59 -15.05
C GLU A 295 1.50 -0.73 -15.88
N GLU A 296 2.05 -1.32 -16.94
CA GLU A 296 2.70 -0.62 -18.03
C GLU A 296 3.97 0.20 -17.73
N CYS A 297 4.67 0.00 -16.59
CA CYS A 297 5.93 0.73 -16.37
C CYS A 297 6.95 0.56 -17.52
N PHE A 298 6.93 -0.56 -18.24
CA PHE A 298 7.83 -0.78 -19.37
C PHE A 298 7.45 0.07 -20.58
N ALA A 299 6.16 0.34 -20.80
CA ALA A 299 5.71 1.23 -21.86
C ALA A 299 6.04 2.70 -21.54
N TYR A 300 5.95 3.09 -20.26
CA TYR A 300 6.20 4.46 -19.82
C TYR A 300 7.65 4.74 -19.38
N GLY A 301 8.50 3.71 -19.26
CA GLY A 301 9.88 3.87 -18.82
C GLY A 301 10.06 4.11 -17.31
N GLU A 302 9.09 3.68 -16.50
CA GLU A 302 8.96 4.05 -15.08
C GLU A 302 9.37 2.93 -14.12
N CYS A 303 9.80 1.78 -14.63
CA CYS A 303 10.05 0.57 -13.84
C CYS A 303 11.14 0.73 -12.76
N GLN A 304 12.00 1.76 -12.85
CA GLN A 304 12.99 2.02 -11.81
C GLN A 304 12.35 2.39 -10.47
N ARG A 305 11.15 2.98 -10.48
CA ARG A 305 10.46 3.44 -9.27
C ARG A 305 9.97 2.28 -8.41
N LEU A 306 9.60 1.16 -9.04
CA LEU A 306 9.18 -0.07 -8.36
C LEU A 306 10.29 -0.72 -7.51
N LYS A 307 11.56 -0.31 -7.69
CA LYS A 307 12.68 -0.80 -6.86
C LYS A 307 12.58 -0.39 -5.39
N VAL A 308 11.74 0.58 -5.04
CA VAL A 308 11.46 0.93 -3.65
C VAL A 308 10.96 -0.31 -2.90
N PHE A 309 10.03 -1.06 -3.49
CA PHE A 309 9.49 -2.31 -2.92
C PHE A 309 10.49 -3.47 -3.02
N SER A 310 11.07 -3.72 -4.20
CA SER A 310 11.90 -4.92 -4.38
C SER A 310 13.22 -4.90 -3.60
N ARG A 311 13.78 -3.73 -3.30
CA ARG A 311 14.98 -3.60 -2.42
C ARG A 311 14.69 -3.98 -0.97
N LEU A 312 13.43 -3.89 -0.55
CA LEU A 312 12.96 -4.25 0.78
C LEU A 312 12.42 -5.69 0.83
N GLY A 313 12.59 -6.45 -0.26
CA GLY A 313 12.15 -7.84 -0.34
C GLY A 313 10.62 -8.00 -0.48
N LYS A 314 9.89 -6.93 -0.81
CA LYS A 314 8.46 -6.98 -1.12
C LYS A 314 8.23 -7.42 -2.57
N ALA A 315 7.14 -8.13 -2.80
CA ALA A 315 6.78 -8.55 -4.15
C ALA A 315 6.50 -7.32 -5.03
N VAL A 316 6.89 -7.42 -6.31
CA VAL A 316 6.57 -6.44 -7.34
C VAL A 316 5.86 -7.20 -8.45
N TRP A 317 4.55 -7.00 -8.51
CA TRP A 317 3.71 -7.55 -9.56
C TRP A 317 3.51 -6.51 -10.64
N GLY A 318 3.35 -6.97 -11.87
CA GLY A 318 2.90 -6.05 -12.88
C GLY A 318 2.48 -6.66 -14.20
N ILE A 319 1.85 -5.81 -14.99
CA ILE A 319 1.13 -6.20 -16.20
C ILE A 319 1.61 -5.32 -17.35
N SER A 320 1.82 -5.93 -18.51
CA SER A 320 1.89 -5.20 -19.77
C SER A 320 0.87 -5.72 -20.74
N TYR A 321 0.22 -4.80 -21.46
CA TYR A 321 -0.90 -5.09 -22.30
C TYR A 321 -0.50 -5.25 -23.77
N VAL A 322 -1.24 -6.13 -24.44
CA VAL A 322 -1.30 -6.26 -25.89
C VAL A 322 -2.76 -6.15 -26.34
N GLU A 323 -2.99 -5.58 -27.52
CA GLU A 323 -4.34 -5.49 -28.08
C GLU A 323 -4.86 -6.87 -28.47
N ARG A 324 -3.97 -7.72 -29.00
CA ARG A 324 -4.30 -9.08 -29.44
C ARG A 324 -3.37 -10.09 -28.82
N ARG A 325 -3.93 -11.21 -28.36
CA ARG A 325 -3.18 -12.35 -27.79
C ARG A 325 -2.01 -12.83 -28.68
N ALA A 326 -2.15 -12.71 -30.01
CA ALA A 326 -1.11 -13.07 -30.97
C ALA A 326 0.18 -12.22 -30.86
N GLU A 327 0.11 -11.02 -30.29
CA GLU A 327 1.25 -10.11 -30.08
C GLU A 327 2.00 -10.41 -28.79
N GLY A 328 1.36 -11.15 -27.88
CA GLY A 328 1.92 -11.56 -26.59
C GLY A 328 3.34 -12.13 -26.67
N PRO A 329 3.63 -13.13 -27.53
CA PRO A 329 4.97 -13.70 -27.63
C PRO A 329 6.05 -12.67 -27.98
N ALA A 330 5.75 -11.71 -28.86
CA ALA A 330 6.69 -10.66 -29.24
C ALA A 330 6.92 -9.68 -28.10
N LYS A 331 5.85 -9.26 -27.39
CA LYS A 331 5.94 -8.41 -26.20
C LYS A 331 6.73 -9.10 -25.08
N ALA A 332 6.48 -10.38 -24.83
CA ALA A 332 7.18 -11.17 -23.82
C ALA A 332 8.70 -11.24 -24.07
N LEU A 333 9.13 -11.43 -25.33
CA LEU A 333 10.55 -11.42 -25.69
C LEU A 333 11.25 -10.08 -25.39
N GLN A 334 10.50 -8.96 -25.42
CA GLN A 334 11.01 -7.62 -25.14
C GLN A 334 11.07 -7.33 -23.63
N ILE A 335 10.02 -7.72 -22.89
CA ILE A 335 9.81 -7.31 -21.49
C ILE A 335 10.38 -8.33 -20.50
N CYS A 336 10.08 -9.62 -20.69
CA CYS A 336 10.34 -10.63 -19.67
C CYS A 336 11.83 -10.75 -19.26
N PRO A 337 12.84 -10.63 -20.16
CA PRO A 337 14.23 -10.62 -19.72
C PRO A 337 14.57 -9.45 -18.80
N GLN A 338 13.90 -8.31 -18.95
CA GLN A 338 14.11 -7.12 -18.13
C GLN A 338 13.39 -7.25 -16.78
N ALA A 339 12.12 -7.65 -16.79
CA ALA A 339 11.35 -7.94 -15.59
C ALA A 339 12.05 -8.96 -14.69
N ASN A 340 12.52 -10.08 -15.27
CA ASN A 340 13.24 -11.12 -14.53
C ASN A 340 14.57 -10.63 -13.96
N ARG A 341 15.28 -9.70 -14.61
CA ARG A 341 16.49 -9.07 -14.06
C ARG A 341 16.20 -8.13 -12.90
N HIS A 342 15.01 -7.54 -12.86
CA HIS A 342 14.55 -6.69 -11.77
C HIS A 342 13.96 -7.49 -10.59
N GLY A 343 13.71 -8.78 -10.77
CA GLY A 343 13.02 -9.61 -9.78
C GLY A 343 11.53 -9.31 -9.72
N PHE A 344 10.92 -8.88 -10.82
CA PHE A 344 9.49 -8.58 -10.89
C PHE A 344 8.72 -9.79 -11.41
N ALA A 345 7.58 -10.08 -10.80
CA ALA A 345 6.64 -11.10 -11.27
C ALA A 345 5.69 -10.46 -12.29
N TRP A 346 5.99 -10.63 -13.57
CA TRP A 346 5.36 -9.85 -14.64
C TRP A 346 4.50 -10.71 -15.57
N LEU A 347 3.32 -10.20 -15.92
CA LEU A 347 2.38 -10.82 -16.85
C LEU A 347 2.25 -9.99 -18.13
N ILE A 348 2.09 -10.69 -19.26
CA ILE A 348 1.57 -10.10 -20.49
C ILE A 348 0.10 -10.49 -20.62
N LYS A 349 -0.78 -9.50 -20.76
CA LYS A 349 -2.24 -9.65 -20.73
C LYS A 349 -2.89 -8.86 -21.87
N THR A 350 -4.17 -9.11 -22.14
CA THR A 350 -5.05 -8.17 -22.83
C THR A 350 -5.80 -7.33 -21.80
N LEU A 351 -6.29 -6.14 -22.17
CA LEU A 351 -7.05 -5.27 -21.26
C LEU A 351 -8.34 -5.92 -20.74
N GLU A 352 -8.87 -6.93 -21.46
CA GLU A 352 -10.01 -7.73 -21.00
C GLU A 352 -9.75 -8.47 -19.67
N LEU A 353 -8.48 -8.71 -19.31
CA LEU A 353 -8.09 -9.46 -18.11
C LEU A 353 -8.82 -10.81 -17.98
N ASP A 354 -8.99 -11.53 -19.10
CA ASP A 354 -9.51 -12.90 -19.11
C ASP A 354 -8.43 -13.93 -18.73
N ALA A 355 -8.71 -15.24 -18.84
CA ALA A 355 -7.77 -16.30 -18.47
C ALA A 355 -6.42 -16.27 -19.23
N TRP A 356 -6.35 -15.68 -20.43
CA TRP A 356 -5.14 -15.66 -21.23
C TRP A 356 -4.01 -14.89 -20.54
N ARG A 357 -2.80 -15.44 -20.59
CA ARG A 357 -1.61 -14.85 -19.98
C ARG A 357 -0.33 -15.35 -20.64
N ILE A 358 0.73 -14.56 -20.52
CA ILE A 358 2.11 -15.05 -20.59
C ILE A 358 2.81 -14.62 -19.31
N ASP A 359 3.33 -15.59 -18.57
CA ASP A 359 4.07 -15.37 -17.32
C ASP A 359 5.56 -15.25 -17.63
N CYS A 360 6.17 -14.12 -17.30
CA CYS A 360 7.59 -13.90 -17.53
C CYS A 360 8.50 -14.82 -16.70
N MET A 361 8.02 -15.33 -15.57
CA MET A 361 8.75 -16.27 -14.72
C MET A 361 8.63 -17.72 -15.22
N ASP A 362 7.68 -18.02 -16.12
CA ASP A 362 7.58 -19.32 -16.77
C ASP A 362 8.69 -19.51 -17.81
N ARG A 363 9.74 -20.21 -17.40
CA ARG A 363 10.89 -20.52 -18.26
C ARG A 363 10.54 -21.43 -19.43
N SER A 364 9.46 -22.21 -19.36
CA SER A 364 9.05 -23.12 -20.45
C SER A 364 8.70 -22.35 -21.73
N TYR A 365 8.13 -21.16 -21.57
CA TYR A 365 7.75 -20.26 -22.65
C TYR A 365 8.99 -19.78 -23.45
N PHE A 366 10.05 -19.39 -22.75
CA PHE A 366 11.30 -18.97 -23.37
C PHE A 366 11.94 -20.08 -24.21
N PHE A 367 11.98 -21.30 -23.69
CA PHE A 367 12.54 -22.43 -24.43
C PHE A 367 11.71 -22.78 -25.68
N TYR A 368 10.38 -22.70 -25.60
CA TYR A 368 9.52 -22.99 -26.75
C TYR A 368 9.69 -21.96 -27.89
N TYR A 369 9.67 -20.67 -27.57
CA TYR A 369 9.70 -19.62 -28.60
C TYR A 369 11.11 -19.34 -29.14
N LEU A 370 12.16 -19.38 -28.32
CA LEU A 370 13.54 -19.23 -28.82
C LEU A 370 13.90 -20.32 -29.85
N ASN A 371 13.42 -21.54 -29.65
CA ASN A 371 13.64 -22.65 -30.59
C ASN A 371 12.84 -22.53 -31.88
N ARG A 372 11.72 -21.79 -31.87
CA ARG A 372 10.89 -21.55 -33.06
C ARG A 372 11.43 -20.39 -33.90
N PHE A 373 11.91 -19.31 -33.26
CA PHE A 373 12.55 -18.18 -33.95
C PHE A 373 13.93 -18.51 -34.54
N ARG A 374 14.66 -19.50 -34.00
CA ARG A 374 15.91 -20.01 -34.61
C ARG A 374 15.71 -20.90 -35.84
N ARG A 375 14.47 -21.28 -36.16
CA ARG A 375 14.12 -22.16 -37.30
C ARG A 375 13.58 -21.40 -38.51
N HIS A 376 13.57 -20.07 -38.45
CA HIS A 376 13.34 -19.15 -39.56
C HIS A 376 14.56 -18.23 -39.68
#